data_AF-A0A354WK20-F1
#
_entry.id   AF-A0A354WK20-F1
#
_cell.length_a   1.000
_cell.length_b   1.000
_cell.length_c   1.000
_cell.angle_alpha   90.00
_cell.angle_beta   90.00
_cell.angle_gamma   90.00
#
_symmetry.space_group_name_H-M   'P 1'
#
loop_
_entity.id
_entity.type
_entity.pdbx_description
1 polymer ?
#
loop_
_entity_poly.entity_id
_entity_poly.type
_entity_poly.pdbx_seq_one_letter_code
_entity_poly.pdbx_strand_id
1 'polypeptide(L)'
;MNTFDSPLTALKRGNWFKLICGASYQHLPAIRNLTLAYTLAGADCIDVAADPAVITATTQALNQAESLGKQAQTLGFGYRYRPWLMVSLNDGEDPHFRKAQFEATACPDSCWRPCETVCPTGAIAFSQIKSGVIDELCYGCGRCIPICPANLISARSYVFRPDEMLPLVLQTGIDALEIHTQVGRERDFQRLWNSIQPHLEKLKLVSISCPDGDDVVEYLKTLSEMITPLNCPLIWQTDGRPMSGDIGAGTTLASVKLCQKILVANLPGYVQLAGGTNDYTIAKLKSLGLLQSTVQSPVINAVFPNPDRPTQTIGGKRKRLRSINSSHRVAGVAYGSYARVLLSPIWEKLESLSTPEINMGTFDQDEIITRKHQPLIQENMFTLVETSHCGSRLETNPELLWQAVGKASTLVSQIKSVISE
;
A
#
# COMPACT_ATOMS: atom_id res chain seq x y z
N MET A 1 -15.74 6.10 -27.87
CA MET A 1 -14.76 5.05 -27.48
C MET A 1 -13.39 5.69 -27.37
N ASN A 2 -12.94 6.07 -26.17
CA ASN A 2 -11.54 6.39 -25.91
C ASN A 2 -10.89 5.14 -25.30
N THR A 3 -10.30 4.31 -26.15
CA THR A 3 -9.67 3.01 -25.79
C THR A 3 -8.27 3.15 -25.19
N PHE A 4 -7.91 4.34 -24.68
CA PHE A 4 -6.52 4.70 -24.33
C PHE A 4 -6.23 4.92 -22.85
N ASP A 5 -7.22 4.77 -21.96
CA ASP A 5 -7.02 4.90 -20.51
C ASP A 5 -7.34 3.57 -19.82
N SER A 6 -6.31 2.85 -19.42
CA SER A 6 -6.40 1.62 -18.60
C SER A 6 -5.18 1.48 -17.69
N PRO A 7 -5.23 0.67 -16.62
CA PRO A 7 -4.07 0.43 -15.76
C PRO A 7 -2.86 -0.08 -16.56
N LEU A 8 -3.08 -0.97 -17.55
CA LEU A 8 -2.03 -1.44 -18.46
C LEU A 8 -1.39 -0.30 -19.25
N THR A 9 -2.17 0.68 -19.68
CA THR A 9 -1.64 1.83 -20.41
C THR A 9 -0.81 2.72 -19.49
N ALA A 10 -1.22 2.88 -18.23
CA ALA A 10 -0.42 3.63 -17.26
C ALA A 10 0.94 2.97 -16.98
N LEU A 11 0.93 1.64 -16.85
CA LEU A 11 2.16 0.84 -16.70
C LEU A 11 3.08 1.01 -17.91
N LYS A 12 2.56 0.87 -19.13
CA LYS A 12 3.33 1.02 -20.39
C LYS A 12 3.89 2.43 -20.58
N ARG A 13 3.21 3.46 -20.08
CA ARG A 13 3.60 4.87 -20.24
C ARG A 13 4.54 5.37 -19.14
N GLY A 14 4.79 4.57 -18.11
CA GLY A 14 5.66 4.97 -17.00
C GLY A 14 5.02 5.95 -16.01
N ASN A 15 3.68 5.94 -15.91
CA ASN A 15 2.95 6.77 -14.95
C ASN A 15 2.05 5.94 -14.03
N TRP A 16 2.47 4.71 -13.72
CA TRP A 16 1.72 3.79 -12.87
C TRP A 16 1.76 4.17 -11.39
N PHE A 17 0.59 4.18 -10.75
CA PHE A 17 0.39 4.45 -9.33
C PHE A 17 -0.29 3.26 -8.66
N LYS A 18 0.36 2.70 -7.64
CA LYS A 18 -0.17 1.62 -6.82
C LYS A 18 -0.38 2.11 -5.38
N LEU A 19 -1.57 1.87 -4.82
CA LEU A 19 -1.82 2.00 -3.39
C LEU A 19 -1.59 0.65 -2.71
N ILE A 20 -0.79 0.60 -1.65
CA ILE A 20 -0.59 -0.57 -0.80
C ILE A 20 -1.34 -0.36 0.52
N CYS A 21 -2.46 -1.05 0.70
CA CYS A 21 -3.23 -1.03 1.94
C CYS A 21 -2.54 -1.83 3.06
N GLY A 22 -1.77 -2.86 2.70
CA GLY A 22 -0.94 -3.67 3.59
C GLY A 22 -1.23 -5.17 3.43
N ALA A 23 -0.18 -5.98 3.33
CA ALA A 23 -0.29 -7.42 3.08
C ALA A 23 -0.92 -8.23 4.24
N SER A 24 -0.90 -7.66 5.45
CA SER A 24 -1.48 -8.25 6.67
C SER A 24 -2.49 -7.33 7.36
N TYR A 25 -2.85 -6.19 6.75
CA TYR A 25 -3.78 -5.24 7.35
C TYR A 25 -5.22 -5.65 7.05
N GLN A 26 -6.05 -5.78 8.10
CA GLN A 26 -7.43 -6.30 7.99
C GLN A 26 -8.48 -5.32 8.58
N HIS A 27 -8.11 -4.05 8.78
CA HIS A 27 -9.06 -3.04 9.20
C HIS A 27 -9.96 -2.61 8.03
N LEU A 28 -11.08 -3.31 7.86
CA LEU A 28 -11.98 -3.14 6.72
C LEU A 28 -12.43 -1.67 6.49
N PRO A 29 -12.81 -0.88 7.52
CA PRO A 29 -13.21 0.51 7.32
C PRO A 29 -12.10 1.37 6.72
N ALA A 30 -10.86 1.27 7.23
CA ALA A 30 -9.75 2.05 6.67
C ALA A 30 -9.42 1.60 5.26
N ILE A 31 -9.36 0.30 4.99
CA ILE A 31 -9.06 -0.24 3.65
C ILE A 31 -10.11 0.24 2.64
N ARG A 32 -11.39 0.17 3.01
CA ARG A 32 -12.50 0.67 2.21
C ARG A 32 -12.33 2.16 1.88
N ASN A 33 -12.13 2.99 2.90
CA ASN A 33 -12.07 4.44 2.74
C ASN A 33 -10.82 4.89 1.96
N LEU A 34 -9.67 4.24 2.20
CA LEU A 34 -8.44 4.43 1.41
C LEU A 34 -8.66 4.07 -0.07
N THR A 35 -9.25 2.90 -0.32
CA THR A 35 -9.57 2.43 -1.68
C THR A 35 -10.44 3.44 -2.41
N LEU A 36 -11.52 3.92 -1.78
CA LEU A 36 -12.43 4.89 -2.38
C LEU A 36 -11.71 6.19 -2.73
N ALA A 37 -10.99 6.80 -1.77
CA ALA A 37 -10.33 8.08 -1.97
C ALA A 37 -9.26 8.03 -3.07
N TYR A 38 -8.39 7.02 -3.06
CA TYR A 38 -7.31 6.89 -4.04
C TYR A 38 -7.81 6.44 -5.41
N THR A 39 -8.87 5.65 -5.48
CA THR A 39 -9.51 5.30 -6.76
C THR A 39 -10.05 6.56 -7.44
N LEU A 40 -10.82 7.38 -6.72
CA LEU A 40 -11.33 8.65 -7.25
C LEU A 40 -10.23 9.65 -7.59
N ALA A 41 -9.09 9.59 -6.88
CA ALA A 41 -7.91 10.40 -7.19
C ALA A 41 -7.17 9.93 -8.47
N GLY A 42 -7.36 8.69 -8.93
CA GLY A 42 -6.77 8.14 -10.15
C GLY A 42 -5.66 7.10 -9.95
N ALA A 43 -5.72 6.31 -8.87
CA ALA A 43 -4.85 5.14 -8.71
C ALA A 43 -5.10 4.09 -9.82
N ASP A 44 -4.07 3.31 -10.19
CA ASP A 44 -4.18 2.25 -11.21
C ASP A 44 -4.29 0.86 -10.61
N CYS A 45 -3.84 0.70 -9.37
CA CYS A 45 -3.86 -0.56 -8.65
C CYS A 45 -4.06 -0.32 -7.16
N ILE A 46 -4.91 -1.17 -6.56
CA ILE A 46 -5.13 -1.24 -5.12
C ILE A 46 -4.68 -2.62 -4.66
N ASP A 47 -3.66 -2.65 -3.80
CA ASP A 47 -3.06 -3.87 -3.28
C ASP A 47 -3.41 -4.07 -1.81
N VAL A 48 -3.98 -5.23 -1.51
CA VAL A 48 -4.56 -5.56 -0.21
C VAL A 48 -4.13 -6.94 0.26
N ALA A 49 -4.40 -7.24 1.54
CA ALA A 49 -4.17 -8.59 2.07
C ALA A 49 -4.97 -9.64 1.29
N ALA A 50 -4.39 -10.83 1.13
CA ALA A 50 -5.04 -11.99 0.50
C ALA A 50 -6.10 -12.62 1.43
N ASP A 51 -7.10 -11.82 1.80
CA ASP A 51 -8.18 -12.14 2.72
C ASP A 51 -9.54 -11.86 2.06
N PRO A 52 -10.48 -12.82 2.02
CA PRO A 52 -11.77 -12.64 1.35
C PRO A 52 -12.60 -11.46 1.85
N ALA A 53 -12.57 -11.13 3.14
CA ALA A 53 -13.30 -10.00 3.71
C ALA A 53 -12.68 -8.68 3.26
N VAL A 54 -11.34 -8.61 3.24
CA VAL A 54 -10.60 -7.45 2.74
C VAL A 54 -10.86 -7.22 1.24
N ILE A 55 -10.82 -8.29 0.44
CA ILE A 55 -11.13 -8.23 -0.99
C ILE A 55 -12.57 -7.75 -1.21
N THR A 56 -13.52 -8.27 -0.44
CA THR A 56 -14.93 -7.87 -0.54
C THR A 56 -15.12 -6.38 -0.21
N ALA A 57 -14.54 -5.90 0.89
CA ALA A 57 -14.63 -4.48 1.27
C ALA A 57 -14.00 -3.56 0.22
N THR A 58 -12.89 -4.00 -0.38
CA THR A 58 -12.19 -3.29 -1.46
C THR A 58 -13.04 -3.23 -2.72
N THR A 59 -13.61 -4.37 -3.15
CA THR A 59 -14.53 -4.45 -4.30
C THR A 59 -15.75 -3.55 -4.13
N GLN A 60 -16.34 -3.51 -2.92
CA GLN A 60 -17.43 -2.58 -2.63
C GLN A 60 -17.00 -1.12 -2.76
N ALA A 61 -15.76 -0.77 -2.40
CA ALA A 61 -15.25 0.61 -2.53
C ALA A 61 -14.99 0.98 -3.98
N LEU A 62 -14.48 0.04 -4.78
CA LEU A 62 -14.30 0.22 -6.22
C LEU A 62 -15.64 0.44 -6.93
N ASN A 63 -16.67 -0.34 -6.58
CA ASN A 63 -18.03 -0.14 -7.12
C ASN A 63 -18.61 1.23 -6.73
N GLN A 64 -18.35 1.69 -5.50
CA GLN A 64 -18.77 3.02 -5.05
C GLN A 64 -17.97 4.13 -5.77
N ALA A 65 -16.69 3.91 -6.07
CA ALA A 65 -15.89 4.87 -6.82
C ALA A 65 -16.37 4.98 -8.28
N GLU A 66 -16.80 3.88 -8.89
CA GLU A 66 -17.42 3.90 -10.22
C GLU A 66 -18.68 4.76 -10.28
N SER A 67 -19.56 4.67 -9.28
CA SER A 67 -20.79 5.48 -9.24
C SER A 67 -20.48 6.98 -9.04
N LEU A 68 -19.41 7.30 -8.31
CA LEU A 68 -18.96 8.69 -8.06
C LEU A 68 -17.98 9.23 -9.11
N GLY A 69 -17.55 8.41 -10.05
CA GLY A 69 -16.47 8.73 -11.00
C GLY A 69 -16.73 9.98 -11.84
N LYS A 70 -17.96 10.15 -12.34
CA LYS A 70 -18.36 11.34 -13.12
C LYS A 70 -18.31 12.63 -12.30
N GLN A 71 -18.69 12.54 -11.02
CA GLN A 71 -18.62 13.67 -10.10
C GLN A 71 -17.15 14.02 -9.81
N ALA A 72 -16.31 13.01 -9.56
CA ALA A 72 -14.87 13.22 -9.37
C ALA A 72 -14.23 13.92 -10.57
N GLN A 73 -14.56 13.50 -11.79
CA GLN A 73 -14.09 14.15 -13.02
C GLN A 73 -14.57 15.60 -13.15
N THR A 74 -15.84 15.87 -12.79
CA THR A 74 -16.41 17.23 -12.81
C THR A 74 -15.70 18.15 -11.81
N LEU A 75 -15.27 17.60 -10.68
CA LEU A 75 -14.45 18.28 -9.67
C LEU A 75 -12.96 18.37 -10.04
N GLY A 76 -12.56 17.85 -11.21
CA GLY A 76 -11.18 17.91 -11.70
C GLY A 76 -10.25 16.81 -11.15
N PHE A 77 -10.78 15.78 -10.50
CA PHE A 77 -9.98 14.66 -10.00
C PHE A 77 -9.67 13.62 -11.09
N GLY A 78 -8.62 12.83 -10.85
CA GLY A 78 -7.99 11.94 -11.83
C GLY A 78 -8.70 10.62 -12.11
N TYR A 79 -9.97 10.43 -11.69
CA TYR A 79 -10.70 9.19 -11.96
C TYR A 79 -10.88 8.97 -13.48
N ARG A 80 -10.46 7.80 -13.99
CA ARG A 80 -10.55 7.44 -15.42
C ARG A 80 -11.13 6.06 -15.66
N TYR A 81 -10.75 5.09 -14.82
CA TYR A 81 -11.14 3.70 -14.93
C TYR A 81 -11.07 3.02 -13.56
N ARG A 82 -11.62 1.81 -13.47
CA ARG A 82 -11.44 0.94 -12.31
C ARG A 82 -9.97 0.50 -12.23
N PRO A 83 -9.27 0.71 -11.09
CA PRO A 83 -7.94 0.17 -10.88
C PRO A 83 -7.99 -1.36 -10.80
N TRP A 84 -6.84 -2.01 -11.01
CA TRP A 84 -6.69 -3.43 -10.76
C TRP A 84 -6.65 -3.73 -9.26
N LEU A 85 -7.45 -4.72 -8.86
CA LEU A 85 -7.38 -5.28 -7.51
C LEU A 85 -6.25 -6.31 -7.44
N MET A 86 -5.23 -5.99 -6.65
CA MET A 86 -4.08 -6.86 -6.39
C MET A 86 -4.16 -7.41 -4.97
N VAL A 87 -3.67 -8.64 -4.78
CA VAL A 87 -3.40 -9.17 -3.45
C VAL A 87 -1.96 -9.64 -3.32
N SER A 88 -1.43 -9.51 -2.12
CA SER A 88 -0.04 -9.86 -1.79
C SER A 88 0.06 -11.23 -1.11
N LEU A 89 0.99 -12.06 -1.57
CA LEU A 89 1.36 -13.38 -1.05
C LEU A 89 2.84 -13.39 -0.66
N ASN A 90 3.25 -14.33 0.20
CA ASN A 90 4.66 -14.57 0.52
C ASN A 90 5.06 -16.03 0.27
N ASP A 91 6.29 -16.24 -0.16
CA ASP A 91 6.87 -17.58 -0.35
C ASP A 91 7.46 -18.19 0.95
N GLY A 92 7.62 -17.38 1.99
CA GLY A 92 8.14 -17.76 3.30
C GLY A 92 7.95 -16.62 4.32
N GLU A 93 8.68 -16.65 5.44
CA GLU A 93 8.58 -15.59 6.45
C GLU A 93 8.92 -14.21 5.85
N ASP A 94 8.08 -13.22 6.11
CA ASP A 94 8.24 -11.90 5.51
C ASP A 94 7.77 -10.80 6.49
N PRO A 95 8.50 -9.68 6.62
CA PRO A 95 8.16 -8.63 7.56
C PRO A 95 6.82 -7.92 7.28
N HIS A 96 6.27 -8.00 6.07
CA HIS A 96 4.94 -7.49 5.71
C HIS A 96 3.81 -8.42 6.17
N PHE A 97 4.13 -9.71 6.40
CA PHE A 97 3.20 -10.76 6.78
C PHE A 97 3.40 -11.17 8.24
N ARG A 98 3.53 -10.18 9.13
CA ARG A 98 3.64 -10.41 10.57
C ARG A 98 2.69 -9.52 11.34
N LYS A 99 2.39 -9.92 12.57
CA LYS A 99 1.65 -9.10 13.53
C LYS A 99 2.34 -9.11 14.89
N ALA A 100 2.08 -8.10 15.71
CA ALA A 100 2.51 -8.14 17.09
C ALA A 100 1.71 -9.19 17.85
N GLN A 101 2.32 -9.85 18.82
CA GLN A 101 1.64 -10.72 19.77
C GLN A 101 2.28 -10.60 21.16
N PHE A 102 1.47 -10.69 22.20
CA PHE A 102 1.91 -10.84 23.59
C PHE A 102 0.74 -11.30 24.47
N GLU A 103 1.06 -11.95 25.58
CA GLU A 103 0.08 -12.27 26.62
C GLU A 103 -0.23 -11.02 27.43
N ALA A 104 -1.45 -10.47 27.28
CA ALA A 104 -1.80 -9.20 27.89
C ALA A 104 -1.78 -9.24 29.42
N THR A 105 -2.11 -10.39 30.01
CA THR A 105 -2.07 -10.66 31.45
C THR A 105 -0.66 -10.72 32.03
N ALA A 106 0.37 -10.90 31.19
CA ALA A 106 1.77 -10.84 31.61
C ALA A 106 2.31 -9.40 31.66
N CYS A 107 1.57 -8.41 31.13
CA CYS A 107 1.95 -7.01 31.19
C CYS A 107 1.75 -6.48 32.63
N PRO A 108 2.79 -5.97 33.31
CA PRO A 108 2.63 -5.43 34.65
C PRO A 108 1.66 -4.26 34.68
N ASP A 109 0.81 -4.17 35.70
CA ASP A 109 -0.10 -3.03 35.90
C ASP A 109 0.67 -1.70 36.09
N SER A 110 1.92 -1.77 36.54
CA SER A 110 2.84 -0.63 36.66
C SER A 110 3.46 -0.19 35.33
N CYS A 111 3.24 -0.91 34.24
CA CYS A 111 3.73 -0.55 32.93
C CYS A 111 2.99 0.70 32.43
N TRP A 112 3.74 1.72 32.03
CA TRP A 112 3.20 2.93 31.40
C TRP A 112 2.80 2.73 29.92
N ARG A 113 2.91 1.48 29.42
CA ARG A 113 2.41 1.01 28.11
C ARG A 113 2.81 1.90 26.92
N PRO A 114 4.12 2.14 26.69
CA PRO A 114 4.58 2.89 25.51
C PRO A 114 4.09 2.31 24.18
N CYS A 115 3.82 1.01 24.16
CA CYS A 115 3.34 0.27 23.00
C CYS A 115 1.97 0.75 22.50
N GLU A 116 1.08 1.27 23.37
CA GLU A 116 -0.19 1.88 22.96
C GLU A 116 0.07 3.17 22.18
N THR A 117 0.89 4.07 22.73
CA THR A 117 1.18 5.38 22.15
C THR A 117 1.96 5.30 20.83
N VAL A 118 2.92 4.38 20.72
CA VAL A 118 3.74 4.25 19.50
C VAL A 118 3.01 3.54 18.36
N CYS A 119 1.88 2.87 18.65
CA CYS A 119 1.14 2.10 17.66
C CYS A 119 0.36 3.03 16.73
N PRO A 120 0.72 3.13 15.44
CA PRO A 120 0.13 4.13 14.55
C PRO A 120 -1.32 3.83 14.15
N THR A 121 -1.83 2.64 14.47
CA THR A 121 -3.21 2.22 14.19
C THR A 121 -4.01 1.92 15.45
N GLY A 122 -3.47 2.21 16.64
CA GLY A 122 -4.14 1.86 17.90
C GLY A 122 -4.37 0.37 18.09
N ALA A 123 -3.55 -0.48 17.45
CA ALA A 123 -3.71 -1.94 17.48
C ALA A 123 -3.28 -2.58 18.81
N ILE A 124 -2.84 -1.79 19.79
CA ILE A 124 -2.58 -2.25 21.15
C ILE A 124 -3.44 -1.37 22.04
N ALA A 125 -4.31 -2.00 22.82
CA ALA A 125 -5.21 -1.32 23.72
C ALA A 125 -5.30 -2.08 25.04
N PHE A 126 -5.37 -1.35 26.15
CA PHE A 126 -5.67 -1.88 27.47
C PHE A 126 -6.89 -1.16 28.03
N SER A 127 -8.01 -1.87 28.03
CA SER A 127 -9.30 -1.42 28.57
C SER A 127 -9.89 -2.51 29.47
N GLN A 128 -10.96 -2.17 30.19
CA GLN A 128 -11.72 -3.13 31.00
C GLN A 128 -12.28 -4.30 30.17
N ILE A 129 -12.51 -4.10 28.86
CA ILE A 129 -13.19 -5.04 27.98
C ILE A 129 -12.18 -5.80 27.10
N LYS A 130 -11.10 -5.13 26.67
CA LYS A 130 -10.09 -5.71 25.78
C LYS A 130 -8.70 -5.23 26.18
N SER A 131 -7.80 -6.19 26.41
CA SER A 131 -6.39 -5.95 26.68
C SER A 131 -5.55 -6.80 25.72
N GLY A 132 -4.58 -6.18 25.04
CA GLY A 132 -3.69 -6.88 24.12
C GLY A 132 -3.66 -6.30 22.72
N VAL A 133 -3.30 -7.13 21.75
CA VAL A 133 -3.26 -6.75 20.33
C VAL A 133 -4.66 -6.94 19.71
N ILE A 134 -5.15 -5.90 19.04
CA ILE A 134 -6.30 -5.95 18.14
C ILE A 134 -5.78 -6.38 16.77
N ASP A 135 -5.94 -7.65 16.45
CA ASP A 135 -5.28 -8.29 15.30
C ASP A 135 -5.59 -7.56 13.98
N GLU A 136 -6.85 -7.17 13.78
CA GLU A 136 -7.35 -6.54 12.56
C GLU A 136 -6.68 -5.18 12.29
N LEU A 137 -6.34 -4.44 13.35
CA LEU A 137 -5.69 -3.13 13.30
C LEU A 137 -4.17 -3.26 13.15
N CYS A 138 -3.59 -4.41 13.49
CA CYS A 138 -2.15 -4.62 13.46
C CYS A 138 -1.69 -5.00 12.05
N TYR A 139 -0.91 -4.12 11.42
CA TYR A 139 -0.28 -4.41 10.13
C TYR A 139 1.21 -4.81 10.24
N GLY A 140 1.72 -5.07 11.44
CA GLY A 140 3.06 -5.65 11.60
C GLY A 140 4.26 -4.68 11.56
N CYS A 141 4.06 -3.37 11.76
CA CYS A 141 5.17 -2.40 11.73
C CYS A 141 6.30 -2.68 12.73
N GLY A 142 6.00 -3.39 13.83
CA GLY A 142 7.00 -3.79 14.82
C GLY A 142 7.50 -2.66 15.73
N ARG A 143 6.99 -1.43 15.64
CA ARG A 143 7.42 -0.30 16.51
C ARG A 143 7.24 -0.57 18.01
N CYS A 144 6.26 -1.37 18.36
CA CYS A 144 5.96 -1.75 19.73
C CYS A 144 6.96 -2.75 20.34
N ILE A 145 7.68 -3.51 19.52
CA ILE A 145 8.62 -4.54 19.96
C ILE A 145 9.79 -3.93 20.75
N PRO A 146 10.61 -3.02 20.17
CA PRO A 146 11.80 -2.53 20.86
C PRO A 146 11.51 -1.58 22.03
N ILE A 147 10.28 -1.04 22.13
CA ILE A 147 9.92 -0.07 23.17
C ILE A 147 9.24 -0.71 24.38
N CYS A 148 8.90 -2.01 24.31
CA CYS A 148 8.28 -2.71 25.43
C CYS A 148 9.29 -2.88 26.59
N PRO A 149 9.09 -2.24 27.77
CA PRO A 149 10.07 -2.29 28.86
C PRO A 149 10.26 -3.69 29.44
N ALA A 150 9.21 -4.51 29.39
CA ALA A 150 9.21 -5.89 29.87
C ALA A 150 9.58 -6.92 28.78
N ASN A 151 9.86 -6.47 27.55
CA ASN A 151 10.19 -7.32 26.40
C ASN A 151 9.18 -8.46 26.13
N LEU A 152 7.88 -8.18 26.31
CA LEU A 152 6.80 -9.16 26.16
C LEU A 152 6.29 -9.30 24.71
N ILE A 153 6.55 -8.29 23.87
CA ILE A 153 5.98 -8.21 22.53
C ILE A 153 6.90 -8.88 21.53
N SER A 154 6.38 -9.87 20.81
CA SER A 154 7.07 -10.57 19.72
C SER A 154 6.33 -10.41 18.39
N ALA A 155 7.00 -10.73 17.29
CA ALA A 155 6.39 -10.81 15.97
C ALA A 155 5.89 -12.23 15.70
N ARG A 156 4.61 -12.35 15.34
CA ARG A 156 4.01 -13.57 14.79
C ARG A 156 3.98 -13.47 13.28
N SER A 157 4.82 -14.25 12.60
CA SER A 157 4.79 -14.37 11.14
C SER A 157 3.62 -15.25 10.70
N TYR A 158 3.02 -14.93 9.57
CA TYR A 158 2.06 -15.77 8.85
C TYR A 158 2.60 -16.02 7.45
N VAL A 159 2.66 -17.30 7.05
CA VAL A 159 3.04 -17.71 5.70
C VAL A 159 1.78 -18.14 4.99
N PHE A 160 1.54 -17.55 3.82
CA PHE A 160 0.40 -17.89 2.98
C PHE A 160 0.44 -19.38 2.62
N ARG A 161 -0.69 -20.06 2.76
CA ARG A 161 -0.86 -21.49 2.43
C ARG A 161 -1.56 -21.61 1.08
N PRO A 162 -0.82 -21.80 -0.03
CA PRO A 162 -1.40 -21.66 -1.37
C PRO A 162 -2.51 -22.68 -1.65
N ASP A 163 -2.32 -23.92 -1.19
CA ASP A 163 -3.25 -25.03 -1.45
C ASP A 163 -4.64 -24.80 -0.82
N GLU A 164 -4.70 -24.03 0.26
CA GLU A 164 -5.95 -23.74 0.97
C GLU A 164 -6.55 -22.40 0.53
N MET A 165 -5.71 -21.37 0.35
CA MET A 165 -6.17 -19.99 0.24
C MET A 165 -6.26 -19.49 -1.20
N LEU A 166 -5.40 -19.98 -2.11
CA LEU A 166 -5.35 -19.48 -3.47
C LEU A 166 -6.66 -19.71 -4.26
N PRO A 167 -7.33 -20.88 -4.16
CA PRO A 167 -8.62 -21.07 -4.81
C PRO A 167 -9.69 -20.09 -4.31
N LEU A 168 -9.74 -19.83 -2.99
CA LEU A 168 -10.69 -18.89 -2.37
C LEU A 168 -10.43 -17.46 -2.85
N VAL A 169 -9.17 -17.05 -2.83
CA VAL A 169 -8.74 -15.72 -3.28
C VAL A 169 -9.05 -15.51 -4.76
N LEU A 170 -8.75 -16.48 -5.63
CA LEU A 170 -9.01 -16.35 -7.06
C LEU A 170 -10.51 -16.34 -7.41
N GLN A 171 -11.34 -17.06 -6.64
CA GLN A 171 -12.80 -17.03 -6.81
C GLN A 171 -13.41 -15.66 -6.53
N THR A 172 -12.73 -14.81 -5.75
CA THR A 172 -13.19 -13.44 -5.47
C THR A 172 -13.04 -12.47 -6.64
N GLY A 173 -12.36 -12.87 -7.72
CA GLY A 173 -12.22 -12.06 -8.93
C GLY A 173 -11.12 -11.00 -8.87
N ILE A 174 -9.99 -11.30 -8.21
CA ILE A 174 -8.81 -10.43 -8.23
C ILE A 174 -8.25 -10.27 -9.66
N ASP A 175 -7.61 -9.13 -9.91
CA ASP A 175 -7.00 -8.81 -11.20
C ASP A 175 -5.51 -9.13 -11.25
N ALA A 176 -4.81 -9.09 -10.11
CA ALA A 176 -3.35 -9.18 -10.07
C ALA A 176 -2.86 -9.86 -8.79
N LEU A 177 -1.65 -10.43 -8.85
CA LEU A 177 -0.95 -10.97 -7.69
C LEU A 177 0.38 -10.27 -7.48
N GLU A 178 0.73 -10.07 -6.22
CA GLU A 178 2.08 -9.76 -5.78
C GLU A 178 2.65 -10.94 -4.98
N ILE A 179 3.88 -11.32 -5.31
CA ILE A 179 4.65 -12.35 -4.61
C ILE A 179 5.82 -11.67 -3.91
N HIS A 180 5.84 -11.75 -2.58
CA HIS A 180 6.98 -11.38 -1.76
C HIS A 180 7.95 -12.54 -1.66
N THR A 181 9.23 -12.21 -1.85
CA THR A 181 10.34 -13.15 -1.84
C THR A 181 11.62 -12.47 -1.36
N GLN A 182 12.69 -13.24 -1.17
CA GLN A 182 14.01 -12.74 -0.82
C GLN A 182 15.09 -13.64 -1.42
N VAL A 183 16.30 -13.10 -1.58
CA VAL A 183 17.45 -13.84 -2.09
C VAL A 183 17.65 -15.16 -1.33
N GLY A 184 17.88 -16.24 -2.08
CA GLY A 184 18.08 -17.60 -1.55
C GLY A 184 16.81 -18.42 -1.34
N ARG A 185 15.63 -17.94 -1.81
CA ARG A 185 14.34 -18.64 -1.70
C ARG A 185 13.85 -19.29 -2.99
N GLU A 186 14.73 -19.64 -3.91
CA GLU A 186 14.35 -20.21 -5.22
C GLU A 186 13.39 -21.40 -5.06
N ARG A 187 13.63 -22.27 -4.06
CA ARG A 187 12.78 -23.45 -3.80
C ARG A 187 11.39 -23.08 -3.30
N ASP A 188 11.31 -22.13 -2.37
CA ASP A 188 10.06 -21.70 -1.78
C ASP A 188 9.22 -20.89 -2.78
N PHE A 189 9.87 -20.01 -3.55
CA PHE A 189 9.27 -19.30 -4.67
C PHE A 189 8.74 -20.28 -5.72
N GLN A 190 9.53 -21.28 -6.14
CA GLN A 190 9.08 -22.29 -7.11
C GLN A 190 7.85 -23.05 -6.62
N ARG A 191 7.82 -23.42 -5.33
CA ARG A 191 6.65 -24.10 -4.73
C ARG A 191 5.40 -23.24 -4.83
N LEU A 192 5.49 -21.97 -4.44
CA LEU A 192 4.37 -21.02 -4.55
C LEU A 192 3.97 -20.79 -6.03
N TRP A 193 4.95 -20.64 -6.91
CA TRP A 193 4.72 -20.42 -8.34
C TRP A 193 3.98 -21.59 -8.99
N ASN A 194 4.32 -22.83 -8.64
CA ASN A 194 3.63 -24.03 -9.13
C ASN A 194 2.14 -24.03 -8.78
N SER A 195 1.76 -23.46 -7.64
CA SER A 195 0.34 -23.30 -7.26
C SER A 195 -0.34 -22.15 -8.04
N ILE A 196 0.40 -21.11 -8.42
CA ILE A 196 -0.13 -19.93 -9.14
C ILE A 196 -0.24 -20.17 -10.65
N GLN A 197 0.75 -20.83 -11.25
CA GLN A 197 0.89 -21.01 -12.69
C GLN A 197 -0.39 -21.55 -13.38
N PRO A 198 -1.13 -22.53 -12.82
CA PRO A 198 -2.38 -23.02 -13.43
C PRO A 198 -3.50 -21.97 -13.54
N HIS A 199 -3.36 -20.83 -12.88
CA HIS A 199 -4.40 -19.80 -12.77
C HIS A 199 -4.03 -18.49 -13.48
N LEU A 200 -2.88 -18.43 -14.17
CA LEU A 200 -2.38 -17.20 -14.81
C LEU A 200 -3.34 -16.57 -15.82
N GLU A 201 -4.18 -17.36 -16.49
CA GLU A 201 -5.19 -16.86 -17.43
C GLU A 201 -6.21 -15.91 -16.80
N LYS A 202 -6.39 -15.96 -15.47
CA LYS A 202 -7.30 -15.09 -14.73
C LYS A 202 -6.65 -13.78 -14.31
N LEU A 203 -5.31 -13.72 -14.37
CA LEU A 203 -4.53 -12.58 -13.88
C LEU A 203 -4.16 -11.66 -15.04
N LYS A 204 -4.27 -10.36 -14.77
CA LYS A 204 -3.89 -9.27 -15.67
C LYS A 204 -2.46 -8.79 -15.42
N LEU A 205 -1.85 -9.14 -14.28
CA LEU A 205 -0.52 -8.70 -13.86
C LEU A 205 0.05 -9.61 -12.76
N VAL A 206 1.36 -9.86 -12.80
CA VAL A 206 2.13 -10.41 -11.68
C VAL A 206 3.18 -9.39 -11.24
N SER A 207 3.30 -9.17 -9.94
CA SER A 207 4.35 -8.37 -9.30
C SER A 207 5.23 -9.30 -8.46
N ILE A 208 6.54 -9.17 -8.55
CA ILE A 208 7.51 -9.85 -7.67
C ILE A 208 8.19 -8.76 -6.84
N SER A 209 7.94 -8.78 -5.53
CA SER A 209 8.49 -7.86 -4.55
C SER A 209 9.68 -8.51 -3.87
N CYS A 210 10.85 -7.89 -3.99
CA CYS A 210 12.09 -8.39 -3.39
C CYS A 210 12.86 -7.23 -2.75
N PRO A 211 13.32 -7.37 -1.50
CA PRO A 211 14.17 -6.36 -0.86
C PRO A 211 15.59 -6.36 -1.44
N ASP A 212 16.38 -5.35 -1.09
CA ASP A 212 17.79 -5.33 -1.46
C ASP A 212 18.56 -6.43 -0.72
N GLY A 213 19.58 -6.97 -1.36
CA GLY A 213 20.44 -8.02 -0.83
C GLY A 213 21.65 -8.24 -1.73
N ASP A 214 22.60 -9.00 -1.20
CA ASP A 214 23.69 -9.52 -2.02
C ASP A 214 23.09 -10.42 -3.11
N ASP A 215 23.62 -10.37 -4.32
CA ASP A 215 23.19 -11.18 -5.47
C ASP A 215 21.69 -11.04 -5.87
N VAL A 216 21.01 -9.97 -5.45
CA VAL A 216 19.59 -9.75 -5.80
C VAL A 216 19.35 -9.73 -7.31
N VAL A 217 20.31 -9.25 -8.11
CA VAL A 217 20.19 -9.22 -9.56
C VAL A 217 20.22 -10.65 -10.13
N GLU A 218 21.15 -11.47 -9.68
CA GLU A 218 21.31 -12.87 -10.06
C GLU A 218 20.06 -13.66 -9.65
N TYR A 219 19.57 -13.45 -8.44
CA TYR A 219 18.35 -14.06 -7.93
C TYR A 219 17.13 -13.73 -8.81
N LEU A 220 16.90 -12.45 -9.13
CA LEU A 220 15.77 -12.05 -9.98
C LEU A 220 15.91 -12.54 -11.43
N LYS A 221 17.14 -12.70 -11.96
CA LYS A 221 17.36 -13.38 -13.26
C LYS A 221 16.88 -14.83 -13.20
N THR A 222 17.25 -15.56 -12.16
CA THR A 222 16.79 -16.95 -11.96
C THR A 222 15.27 -17.03 -11.86
N LEU A 223 14.63 -16.12 -11.11
CA LEU A 223 13.16 -16.08 -11.05
C LEU A 223 12.53 -15.73 -12.40
N SER A 224 13.14 -14.81 -13.16
CA SER A 224 12.66 -14.44 -14.50
C SER A 224 12.66 -15.64 -15.46
N GLU A 225 13.67 -16.50 -15.39
CA GLU A 225 13.74 -17.73 -16.18
C GLU A 225 12.66 -18.73 -15.72
N MET A 226 12.48 -18.87 -14.41
CA MET A 226 11.54 -19.80 -13.78
C MET A 226 10.07 -19.54 -14.15
N ILE A 227 9.67 -18.28 -14.22
CA ILE A 227 8.28 -17.90 -14.50
C ILE A 227 7.94 -17.81 -15.99
N THR A 228 8.92 -18.03 -16.87
CA THR A 228 8.73 -17.97 -18.32
C THR A 228 8.19 -19.31 -18.85
N PRO A 229 7.17 -19.32 -19.74
CA PRO A 229 6.51 -18.17 -20.34
C PRO A 229 5.43 -17.54 -19.45
N LEU A 230 5.40 -16.20 -19.41
CA LEU A 230 4.36 -15.42 -18.74
C LEU A 230 3.46 -14.73 -19.77
N ASN A 231 2.14 -14.86 -19.62
CA ASN A 231 1.14 -14.31 -20.53
C ASN A 231 0.58 -12.94 -20.11
N CYS A 232 0.98 -12.43 -18.95
CA CYS A 232 0.63 -11.11 -18.44
C CYS A 232 1.91 -10.27 -18.19
N PRO A 233 1.80 -8.93 -18.05
CA PRO A 233 2.92 -8.10 -17.68
C PRO A 233 3.48 -8.46 -16.31
N LEU A 234 4.80 -8.32 -16.17
CA LEU A 234 5.55 -8.52 -14.94
C LEU A 234 6.01 -7.18 -14.37
N ILE A 235 5.84 -6.99 -13.07
CA ILE A 235 6.48 -5.90 -12.31
C ILE A 235 7.53 -6.48 -11.37
N TRP A 236 8.75 -5.95 -11.43
CA TRP A 236 9.76 -6.06 -10.38
C TRP A 236 9.56 -4.91 -9.41
N GLN A 237 8.94 -5.20 -8.26
CA GLN A 237 8.75 -4.24 -7.19
C GLN A 237 10.01 -4.21 -6.31
N THR A 238 10.71 -3.08 -6.31
CA THR A 238 11.91 -2.89 -5.51
C THR A 238 11.53 -2.43 -4.11
N ASP A 239 11.54 -3.35 -3.15
CA ASP A 239 11.16 -3.08 -1.76
C ASP A 239 12.36 -2.51 -0.98
N GLY A 240 12.55 -1.19 -1.06
CA GLY A 240 13.79 -0.56 -0.61
C GLY A 240 14.03 -0.60 0.91
N ARG A 241 13.01 -0.23 1.69
CA ARG A 241 13.10 -0.18 3.16
C ARG A 241 11.83 -0.78 3.79
N PRO A 242 11.68 -2.11 3.81
CA PRO A 242 10.48 -2.79 4.27
C PRO A 242 10.09 -2.35 5.68
N MET A 243 8.80 -2.06 5.86
CA MET A 243 8.15 -1.94 7.17
C MET A 243 8.81 -1.00 8.20
N SER A 244 9.64 -0.05 7.77
CA SER A 244 10.39 0.82 8.69
C SER A 244 9.53 1.81 9.47
N GLY A 245 8.33 2.11 8.98
CA GLY A 245 7.44 3.13 9.56
C GLY A 245 7.96 4.57 9.42
N ASP A 246 9.21 4.76 9.02
CA ASP A 246 9.75 6.06 8.70
C ASP A 246 9.08 6.59 7.43
N ILE A 247 8.69 7.86 7.46
CA ILE A 247 8.04 8.57 6.35
C ILE A 247 8.90 9.74 5.86
N GLY A 248 10.06 9.99 6.48
CA GLY A 248 10.94 11.10 6.16
C GLY A 248 11.64 10.93 4.80
N ALA A 249 12.15 12.05 4.25
CA ALA A 249 12.76 12.09 2.92
C ALA A 249 13.93 11.10 2.71
N GLY A 250 14.65 10.72 3.77
CA GLY A 250 15.75 9.75 3.71
C GLY A 250 15.32 8.33 3.32
N THR A 251 14.06 7.96 3.54
CA THR A 251 13.52 6.61 3.26
C THR A 251 13.53 6.27 1.76
N THR A 252 13.27 7.27 0.91
CA THR A 252 13.23 7.13 -0.55
C THR A 252 14.57 6.71 -1.15
N LEU A 253 15.69 7.03 -0.50
CA LEU A 253 17.02 6.78 -1.06
C LEU A 253 17.31 5.29 -1.23
N ALA A 254 16.86 4.44 -0.30
CA ALA A 254 17.04 2.99 -0.39
C ALA A 254 16.28 2.41 -1.59
N SER A 255 15.00 2.77 -1.75
CA SER A 255 14.14 2.34 -2.85
C SER A 255 14.70 2.78 -4.20
N VAL A 256 15.19 4.03 -4.30
CA VAL A 256 15.79 4.55 -5.53
C VAL A 256 17.08 3.82 -5.89
N LYS A 257 17.96 3.54 -4.92
CA LYS A 257 19.21 2.80 -5.17
C LYS A 257 18.95 1.38 -5.66
N LEU A 258 18.04 0.64 -5.00
CA LEU A 258 17.66 -0.70 -5.44
C LEU A 258 17.04 -0.65 -6.84
N CYS A 259 16.14 0.29 -7.10
CA CYS A 259 15.57 0.50 -8.42
C CYS A 259 16.62 0.72 -9.51
N GLN A 260 17.61 1.59 -9.27
CA GLN A 260 18.72 1.80 -10.22
C GLN A 260 19.51 0.51 -10.47
N LYS A 261 19.78 -0.29 -9.42
CA LYS A 261 20.44 -1.59 -9.52
C LYS A 261 19.67 -2.54 -10.44
N ILE A 262 18.35 -2.66 -10.26
CA ILE A 262 17.49 -3.55 -11.05
C ILE A 262 17.30 -3.05 -12.49
N LEU A 263 17.19 -1.73 -12.71
CA LEU A 263 17.11 -1.16 -14.06
C LEU A 263 18.36 -1.48 -14.89
N VAL A 264 19.55 -1.41 -14.29
CA VAL A 264 20.82 -1.77 -14.96
C VAL A 264 20.86 -3.24 -15.37
N ALA A 265 20.21 -4.13 -14.61
CA ALA A 265 20.13 -5.54 -14.93
C ALA A 265 19.30 -5.85 -16.20
N ASN A 266 18.43 -4.91 -16.62
CA ASN A 266 17.67 -5.00 -17.86
C ASN A 266 16.85 -6.32 -17.97
N LEU A 267 16.23 -6.73 -16.86
CA LEU A 267 15.32 -7.88 -16.80
C LEU A 267 14.06 -7.63 -17.65
N PRO A 268 13.43 -8.67 -18.23
CA PRO A 268 12.14 -8.52 -18.86
C PRO A 268 11.08 -8.10 -17.83
N GLY A 269 10.20 -7.18 -18.20
CA GLY A 269 9.17 -6.62 -17.33
C GLY A 269 9.37 -5.14 -17.02
N TYR A 270 8.61 -4.65 -16.06
CA TYR A 270 8.58 -3.26 -15.61
C TYR A 270 9.19 -3.14 -14.22
N VAL A 271 9.81 -2.01 -13.89
CA VAL A 271 10.35 -1.77 -12.54
C VAL A 271 9.48 -0.74 -11.82
N GLN A 272 9.07 -1.05 -10.58
CA GLN A 272 8.28 -0.18 -9.72
C GLN A 272 8.99 0.03 -8.38
N LEU A 273 9.03 1.27 -7.89
CA LEU A 273 9.52 1.55 -6.54
C LEU A 273 8.45 1.24 -5.49
N ALA A 274 8.85 0.59 -4.39
CA ALA A 274 8.08 0.46 -3.16
C ALA A 274 9.01 0.56 -1.94
N GLY A 275 8.42 0.49 -0.74
CA GLY A 275 9.16 0.46 0.53
C GLY A 275 9.99 1.73 0.79
N GLY A 276 9.40 2.75 1.43
CA GLY A 276 10.05 4.04 1.71
C GLY A 276 9.68 5.18 0.74
N THR A 277 8.56 5.04 0.03
CA THR A 277 8.04 6.04 -0.91
C THR A 277 7.16 7.08 -0.20
N ASN A 278 7.29 8.33 -0.61
CA ASN A 278 6.60 9.50 -0.06
C ASN A 278 6.49 10.62 -1.12
N ASP A 279 6.01 11.80 -0.72
CA ASP A 279 5.86 12.99 -1.58
C ASP A 279 7.16 13.50 -2.22
N TYR A 280 8.33 13.13 -1.71
CA TYR A 280 9.63 13.46 -2.31
C TYR A 280 10.04 12.49 -3.43
N THR A 281 9.44 11.29 -3.49
CA THR A 281 9.88 10.21 -4.37
C THR A 281 9.85 10.59 -5.85
N ILE A 282 8.75 11.18 -6.33
CA ILE A 282 8.65 11.58 -7.73
C ILE A 282 9.64 12.69 -8.09
N ALA A 283 9.78 13.71 -7.24
CA ALA A 283 10.76 14.77 -7.46
C ALA A 283 12.18 14.21 -7.56
N LYS A 284 12.51 13.23 -6.71
CA LYS A 284 13.81 12.55 -6.75
C LYS A 284 14.00 11.77 -8.05
N LEU A 285 13.02 10.99 -8.49
CA LEU A 285 13.11 10.25 -9.76
C LEU A 285 13.25 11.19 -10.97
N LYS A 286 12.55 12.33 -10.97
CA LYS A 286 12.71 13.39 -11.99
C LYS A 286 14.15 13.92 -12.02
N SER A 287 14.71 14.25 -10.86
CA SER A 287 16.08 14.78 -10.76
C SER A 287 17.15 13.80 -11.28
N LEU A 288 16.85 12.50 -11.25
CA LEU A 288 17.74 11.44 -11.72
C LEU A 288 17.46 11.01 -13.17
N GLY A 289 16.45 11.60 -13.84
CA GLY A 289 16.05 11.21 -15.20
C GLY A 289 15.46 9.80 -15.29
N LEU A 290 14.95 9.25 -14.18
CA LEU A 290 14.44 7.88 -14.09
C LEU A 290 12.96 7.74 -14.47
N LEU A 291 12.26 8.85 -14.70
CA LEU A 291 10.89 8.86 -15.23
C LEU A 291 10.86 9.10 -16.74
N GLN A 292 9.79 8.62 -17.37
CA GLN A 292 9.49 8.93 -18.76
C GLN A 292 9.31 10.45 -18.92
N SER A 293 10.17 11.11 -19.71
CA SER A 293 9.96 12.52 -20.06
C SER A 293 8.92 12.63 -21.18
N THR A 294 7.98 13.56 -21.03
CA THR A 294 7.02 13.96 -22.06
C THR A 294 7.61 14.88 -23.12
N VAL A 295 8.72 15.54 -22.82
CA VAL A 295 9.30 16.53 -23.72
C VAL A 295 10.48 15.87 -24.42
N GLN A 296 10.48 15.89 -25.76
CA GLN A 296 11.73 15.91 -26.51
C GLN A 296 12.44 17.22 -26.15
N SER A 297 13.03 17.31 -24.95
CA SER A 297 13.83 18.46 -24.59
C SER A 297 15.03 18.48 -25.54
N PRO A 298 15.34 19.64 -26.16
CA PRO A 298 16.53 19.76 -26.98
C PRO A 298 17.72 19.41 -26.11
N VAL A 299 18.67 18.66 -26.67
CA VAL A 299 19.92 18.23 -26.05
C VAL A 299 20.52 19.37 -25.23
N ILE A 300 20.27 19.38 -23.91
CA ILE A 300 21.09 20.15 -22.98
C ILE A 300 22.23 19.20 -22.67
N ASN A 301 23.34 19.37 -23.39
CA ASN A 301 24.59 18.77 -22.98
C ASN A 301 24.82 19.19 -21.52
N ALA A 302 24.81 18.23 -20.60
CA ALA A 302 25.32 18.45 -19.26
C ALA A 302 26.82 18.75 -19.38
N VAL A 303 27.15 20.03 -19.51
CA VAL A 303 28.51 20.54 -19.39
C VAL A 303 28.80 20.57 -17.90
N PHE A 304 29.42 19.50 -17.39
CA PHE A 304 30.24 19.61 -16.19
C PHE A 304 31.59 20.19 -16.64
N PRO A 305 32.02 21.38 -16.16
CA PRO A 305 33.37 21.84 -16.41
C PRO A 305 34.33 21.01 -15.56
N ASN A 306 35.15 20.19 -16.21
CA ASN A 306 36.36 19.62 -15.61
C ASN A 306 37.51 20.63 -15.87
N PRO A 307 38.29 21.09 -14.88
CA PRO A 307 39.18 22.24 -15.05
C PRO A 307 40.46 21.98 -15.88
N ASP A 308 40.80 20.74 -16.23
CA ASP A 308 42.10 20.45 -16.84
C ASP A 308 41.98 19.65 -18.15
N ARG A 309 41.89 20.36 -19.29
CA ARG A 309 42.61 20.07 -20.56
C ARG A 309 42.16 20.96 -21.73
N PRO A 310 43.07 21.30 -22.67
CA PRO A 310 42.79 22.24 -23.76
C PRO A 310 41.99 21.61 -24.90
N THR A 311 41.10 22.41 -25.45
CA THR A 311 40.20 22.16 -26.58
C THR A 311 40.93 21.93 -27.91
N GLN A 312 40.53 20.88 -28.64
CA GLN A 312 40.70 20.80 -30.09
C GLN A 312 39.34 20.53 -30.76
N THR A 313 38.93 21.44 -31.63
CA THR A 313 37.76 21.36 -32.51
C THR A 313 38.13 20.69 -33.83
N ILE A 314 37.47 19.59 -34.22
CA ILE A 314 37.35 19.16 -35.63
C ILE A 314 35.97 18.48 -35.83
N GLY A 315 35.29 18.84 -36.92
CA GLY A 315 33.88 18.49 -37.19
C GLY A 315 33.61 17.09 -37.75
N GLY A 316 32.33 16.87 -38.08
CA GLY A 316 31.88 15.81 -38.98
C GLY A 316 30.88 14.80 -38.41
N LYS A 317 29.79 14.63 -39.18
CA LYS A 317 28.79 13.54 -39.19
C LYS A 317 27.65 13.62 -38.16
N ARG A 318 26.46 13.98 -38.67
CA ARG A 318 25.15 13.72 -38.04
C ARG A 318 25.06 12.24 -37.66
N LYS A 319 25.26 11.91 -36.39
CA LYS A 319 24.93 10.60 -35.84
C LYS A 319 23.42 10.45 -35.85
N ARG A 320 22.94 9.45 -36.61
CA ARG A 320 21.59 8.91 -36.54
C ARG A 320 21.20 8.76 -35.06
N LEU A 321 20.15 9.45 -34.62
CA LEU A 321 19.65 9.42 -33.25
C LEU A 321 19.41 7.95 -32.88
N ARG A 322 20.23 7.40 -31.98
CA ARG A 322 19.97 6.07 -31.41
C ARG A 322 18.68 6.22 -30.60
N SER A 323 17.71 5.38 -30.91
CA SER A 323 16.55 5.09 -30.06
C SER A 323 17.00 5.03 -28.59
N ILE A 324 16.48 5.91 -27.75
CA ILE A 324 16.73 5.86 -26.31
C ILE A 324 16.07 4.58 -25.82
N ASN A 325 16.85 3.59 -25.36
CA ASN A 325 16.32 2.36 -24.79
C ASN A 325 15.31 2.69 -23.70
N SER A 326 14.07 2.23 -23.86
CA SER A 326 12.99 2.35 -22.86
C SER A 326 13.28 1.60 -21.56
N SER A 327 14.37 0.84 -21.49
CA SER A 327 14.67 -0.10 -20.41
C SER A 327 15.32 0.49 -19.16
N HIS A 328 15.61 1.79 -19.14
CA HIS A 328 16.25 2.46 -17.99
C HIS A 328 15.29 3.39 -17.24
N ARG A 329 13.99 3.13 -17.29
CA ARG A 329 12.97 3.98 -16.69
C ARG A 329 12.05 3.20 -15.77
N VAL A 330 11.64 3.87 -14.71
CA VAL A 330 10.65 3.40 -13.76
C VAL A 330 9.28 3.42 -14.43
N ALA A 331 8.53 2.35 -14.26
CA ALA A 331 7.17 2.24 -14.77
C ALA A 331 6.15 2.90 -13.83
N GLY A 332 6.41 2.87 -12.52
CA GLY A 332 5.53 3.43 -11.52
C GLY A 332 6.09 3.47 -10.10
N VAL A 333 5.26 3.97 -9.19
CA VAL A 333 5.58 4.04 -7.76
C VAL A 333 4.39 3.52 -6.95
N ALA A 334 4.68 2.71 -5.95
CA ALA A 334 3.72 2.22 -4.99
C ALA A 334 3.83 2.96 -3.66
N TYR A 335 2.71 3.30 -3.03
CA TYR A 335 2.66 4.02 -1.76
C TYR A 335 1.85 3.26 -0.71
N GLY A 336 2.44 3.05 0.47
CA GLY A 336 1.79 2.39 1.61
C GLY A 336 1.58 3.31 2.80
N SER A 337 2.46 3.24 3.80
CA SER A 337 2.35 4.00 5.05
C SER A 337 2.17 5.50 4.85
N TYR A 338 2.93 6.12 3.93
CA TYR A 338 2.78 7.55 3.63
C TYR A 338 1.38 7.89 3.12
N ALA A 339 0.84 7.08 2.21
CA ALA A 339 -0.51 7.28 1.66
C ALA A 339 -1.61 7.18 2.73
N ARG A 340 -1.43 6.32 3.74
CA ARG A 340 -2.34 6.25 4.90
C ARG A 340 -2.23 7.46 5.80
N VAL A 341 -1.01 7.85 6.18
CA VAL A 341 -0.75 9.02 7.03
C VAL A 341 -1.30 10.30 6.40
N LEU A 342 -1.19 10.43 5.08
CA LEU A 342 -1.72 11.59 4.35
C LEU A 342 -3.23 11.82 4.60
N LEU A 343 -3.99 10.75 4.85
CA LEU A 343 -5.44 10.81 5.06
C LEU A 343 -5.85 10.67 6.54
N SER A 344 -4.93 10.43 7.48
CA SER A 344 -5.25 10.21 8.89
C SER A 344 -6.07 11.33 9.55
N PRO A 345 -5.81 12.63 9.28
CA PRO A 345 -6.59 13.70 9.91
C PRO A 345 -8.06 13.72 9.45
N ILE A 346 -8.37 13.08 8.32
CA ILE A 346 -9.75 12.97 7.82
C ILE A 346 -10.44 11.76 8.46
N TRP A 347 -9.71 10.66 8.68
CA TRP A 347 -10.22 9.49 9.40
C TRP A 347 -10.58 9.85 10.84
N GLU A 348 -9.70 10.56 11.54
CA GLU A 348 -9.94 11.02 12.91
C GLU A 348 -11.22 11.87 13.00
N LYS A 349 -11.44 12.78 12.04
CA LYS A 349 -12.68 13.56 11.96
C LYS A 349 -13.90 12.68 11.69
N LEU A 350 -13.80 11.77 10.73
CA LEU A 350 -14.90 10.89 10.33
C LEU A 350 -15.34 9.99 11.49
N GLU A 351 -14.38 9.47 12.25
CA GLU A 351 -14.60 8.67 13.46
C GLU A 351 -15.27 9.52 14.56
N SER A 352 -14.79 10.76 14.79
CA SER A 352 -15.38 11.66 15.80
C SER A 352 -16.84 12.04 15.52
N LEU A 353 -17.26 12.05 14.25
CA LEU A 353 -18.65 12.30 13.85
C LEU A 353 -19.56 11.09 14.06
N SER A 354 -18.99 9.91 14.30
CA SER A 354 -19.71 8.64 14.36
C SER A 354 -19.89 8.12 15.78
N THR A 355 -19.18 8.71 16.75
CA THR A 355 -19.42 8.51 18.16
C THR A 355 -20.65 9.32 18.59
N PRO A 356 -21.75 8.68 19.05
CA PRO A 356 -22.85 9.40 19.64
C PRO A 356 -22.36 10.12 20.90
N GLU A 357 -22.65 11.43 21.01
CA GLU A 357 -22.50 12.16 22.27
C GLU A 357 -23.36 11.45 23.33
N ILE A 358 -22.71 10.75 24.27
CA ILE A 358 -23.37 10.36 25.51
C ILE A 358 -23.57 11.68 26.27
N ASN A 359 -24.75 12.28 26.11
CA ASN A 359 -25.23 13.33 26.98
C ASN A 359 -25.30 12.75 28.39
N MET A 360 -24.27 12.98 29.20
CA MET A 360 -24.41 12.89 30.66
C MET A 360 -25.32 14.04 31.10
N GLY A 361 -26.63 13.81 30.96
CA GLY A 361 -27.62 14.61 31.69
C GLY A 361 -27.29 14.51 33.17
N THR A 362 -27.15 15.68 33.80
CA THR A 362 -27.02 15.85 35.24
C THR A 362 -28.06 15.00 35.96
N PHE A 363 -27.61 13.96 36.69
CA PHE A 363 -28.46 13.27 37.64
C PHE A 363 -28.66 14.18 38.85
N ASP A 364 -29.87 14.70 38.98
CA ASP A 364 -30.34 15.39 40.18
C ASP A 364 -30.38 14.37 41.34
N GLN A 365 -29.87 14.76 42.50
CA GLN A 365 -29.62 13.85 43.63
C GLN A 365 -30.85 13.52 44.49
N ASP A 366 -32.03 13.98 44.14
CA ASP A 366 -33.21 13.88 44.99
C ASP A 366 -34.30 12.96 44.42
N GLU A 367 -34.07 11.65 44.41
CA GLU A 367 -35.15 10.66 44.49
C GLU A 367 -34.66 9.26 44.93
N ILE A 368 -33.94 9.22 46.06
CA ILE A 368 -33.82 8.00 46.85
C ILE A 368 -35.00 8.01 47.81
N ILE A 369 -36.06 7.26 47.52
CA ILE A 369 -36.85 6.48 48.49
C ILE A 369 -37.90 5.66 47.73
N THR A 370 -37.91 4.36 48.01
CA THR A 370 -38.93 3.35 47.70
C THR A 370 -39.09 2.87 46.25
N ARG A 371 -38.46 1.73 45.93
CA ARG A 371 -39.18 0.51 45.48
C ARG A 371 -38.29 -0.73 45.59
N LYS A 372 -38.84 -1.76 46.24
CA LYS A 372 -38.26 -3.09 46.47
C LYS A 372 -38.25 -3.93 45.18
N HIS A 373 -37.22 -4.76 45.08
CA HIS A 373 -37.07 -6.02 44.33
C HIS A 373 -37.95 -6.27 43.07
N GLN A 374 -37.27 -6.28 41.92
CA GLN A 374 -37.49 -7.24 40.82
C GLN A 374 -36.20 -7.35 39.98
N PRO A 375 -35.74 -8.54 39.58
CA PRO A 375 -34.54 -8.68 38.76
C PRO A 375 -34.90 -8.32 37.31
N LEU A 376 -34.36 -7.21 36.82
CA LEU A 376 -34.48 -6.82 35.42
C LEU A 376 -33.45 -7.59 34.60
N ILE A 377 -33.98 -8.27 33.59
CA ILE A 377 -33.34 -9.16 32.64
C ILE A 377 -32.09 -8.50 32.00
N GLN A 378 -30.95 -9.16 32.18
CA GLN A 378 -29.62 -8.80 31.71
C GLN A 378 -29.41 -9.18 30.22
N GLU A 379 -30.40 -8.93 29.35
CA GLU A 379 -30.33 -9.31 27.93
C GLU A 379 -30.36 -8.13 26.96
N ASN A 380 -30.78 -6.93 27.39
CA ASN A 380 -30.94 -5.78 26.47
C ASN A 380 -29.81 -4.73 26.50
N MET A 381 -28.74 -4.96 27.29
CA MET A 381 -27.55 -4.10 27.28
C MET A 381 -26.39 -4.72 26.47
N PHE A 382 -26.53 -5.98 26.03
CA PHE A 382 -25.53 -6.70 25.25
C PHE A 382 -25.62 -6.41 23.74
N THR A 383 -26.77 -5.92 23.26
CA THR A 383 -27.04 -5.74 21.81
C THR A 383 -26.66 -4.35 21.28
N LEU A 384 -26.39 -3.37 22.15
CA LEU A 384 -26.10 -1.98 21.76
C LEU A 384 -24.61 -1.65 21.68
N VAL A 385 -23.73 -2.54 22.17
CA VAL A 385 -22.27 -2.30 22.19
C VAL A 385 -21.54 -3.05 21.07
N GLU A 386 -22.12 -4.13 20.53
CA GLU A 386 -21.50 -4.91 19.46
C GLU A 386 -21.81 -4.43 18.03
N THR A 387 -22.67 -3.42 17.85
CA THR A 387 -23.06 -2.90 16.53
C THR A 387 -22.52 -1.51 16.18
N SER A 388 -21.74 -0.87 17.07
CA SER A 388 -21.28 0.53 16.89
C SER A 388 -19.88 0.70 16.29
N HIS A 389 -19.22 -0.37 15.82
CA HIS A 389 -18.05 -0.27 14.94
C HIS A 389 -18.42 -0.50 13.47
N CYS A 390 -19.58 0.01 13.03
CA CYS A 390 -19.78 0.33 11.62
C CYS A 390 -18.90 1.54 11.32
N GLY A 391 -17.59 1.30 11.10
CA GLY A 391 -16.64 2.34 10.77
C GLY A 391 -17.21 3.20 9.65
N SER A 392 -17.28 4.51 9.91
CA SER A 392 -18.03 5.45 9.08
C SER A 392 -17.52 5.40 7.65
N ARG A 393 -18.47 5.18 6.74
CA ARG A 393 -18.21 5.13 5.31
C ARG A 393 -17.92 6.54 4.84
N LEU A 394 -16.77 6.75 4.20
CA LEU A 394 -16.36 8.09 3.77
C LEU A 394 -17.40 8.76 2.86
N GLU A 395 -18.09 8.00 2.00
CA GLU A 395 -19.10 8.51 1.09
C GLU A 395 -20.38 9.04 1.76
N THR A 396 -20.61 8.77 3.06
CA THR A 396 -21.77 9.33 3.78
C THR A 396 -21.54 10.79 4.18
N ASN A 397 -20.29 11.28 4.12
CA ASN A 397 -19.94 12.67 4.35
C ASN A 397 -19.26 13.26 3.10
N PRO A 398 -20.02 13.89 2.18
CA PRO A 398 -19.48 14.41 0.92
C PRO A 398 -18.33 15.39 1.10
N GLU A 399 -18.35 16.22 2.14
CA GLU A 399 -17.29 17.18 2.41
C GLU A 399 -15.97 16.47 2.73
N LEU A 400 -15.99 15.54 3.68
CA LEU A 400 -14.80 14.76 4.05
C LEU A 400 -14.33 13.85 2.92
N LEU A 401 -15.26 13.28 2.14
CA LEU A 401 -14.93 12.51 0.94
C LEU A 401 -14.08 13.33 -0.03
N TRP A 402 -14.54 14.50 -0.44
CA TRP A 402 -13.81 15.28 -1.44
C TRP A 402 -12.54 15.92 -0.87
N GLN A 403 -12.48 16.21 0.43
CA GLN A 403 -11.22 16.55 1.10
C GLN A 403 -10.20 15.39 1.03
N ALA A 404 -10.65 14.14 1.24
CA ALA A 404 -9.78 12.96 1.16
C ALA A 404 -9.30 12.71 -0.27
N VAL A 405 -10.19 12.79 -1.25
CA VAL A 405 -9.83 12.68 -2.67
C VAL A 405 -8.86 13.79 -3.06
N GLY A 406 -9.08 15.03 -2.60
CA GLY A 406 -8.15 16.15 -2.82
C GLY A 406 -6.76 15.89 -2.27
N LYS A 407 -6.65 15.42 -1.02
CA LYS A 407 -5.36 15.02 -0.44
C LYS A 407 -4.70 13.87 -1.21
N ALA A 408 -5.44 12.80 -1.50
CA ALA A 408 -4.93 11.68 -2.29
C ALA A 408 -4.45 12.12 -3.69
N SER A 409 -5.15 13.06 -4.31
CA SER A 409 -4.80 13.63 -5.61
C SER A 409 -3.46 14.38 -5.59
N THR A 410 -3.09 15.02 -4.48
CA THR A 410 -1.76 15.67 -4.35
C THR A 410 -0.59 14.68 -4.48
N LEU A 411 -0.82 13.40 -4.19
CA LEU A 411 0.18 12.34 -4.32
C LEU A 411 0.07 11.65 -5.70
N VAL A 412 -1.15 11.27 -6.11
CA VAL A 412 -1.40 10.60 -7.40
C VAL A 412 -0.97 11.48 -8.58
N SER A 413 -1.32 12.77 -8.55
CA SER A 413 -1.04 13.69 -9.64
C SER A 413 0.46 13.88 -9.90
N GLN A 414 1.34 13.62 -8.93
CA GLN A 414 2.78 13.81 -9.11
C GLN A 414 3.34 12.94 -10.25
N ILE A 415 2.88 11.68 -10.34
CA ILE A 415 3.29 10.75 -11.39
C ILE A 415 2.40 10.84 -12.63
N LYS A 416 1.11 11.18 -12.46
CA LYS A 416 0.17 11.32 -13.59
C LYS A 416 0.44 12.57 -14.43
N SER A 417 0.80 13.69 -13.80
CA SER A 417 1.14 14.97 -14.44
C SER A 417 2.44 14.94 -15.24
N VAL A 418 3.22 13.87 -15.15
CA VAL A 418 4.38 13.67 -16.03
C VAL A 418 3.92 13.53 -17.49
N ILE A 419 2.64 13.27 -17.73
CA ILE A 419 2.01 13.17 -19.05
C ILE A 419 0.96 14.27 -19.24
N SER A 420 1.36 15.54 -19.28
CA SER A 420 0.55 16.57 -19.95
C SER A 420 0.80 16.50 -21.47
N GLU A 421 -0.29 16.56 -22.22
CA GLU A 421 -0.42 16.37 -23.68
C GLU A 421 0.59 17.12 -24.55
#